data_AF-A0AAU6ZCQ1-F1
#
_entry.id   AF-A0AAU6ZCQ1-F1
#
_cell.length_a   1.000
_cell.length_b   1.000
_cell.length_c   1.000
_cell.angle_alpha   90.00
_cell.angle_beta   90.00
_cell.angle_gamma   90.00
#
_symmetry.space_group_name_H-M   'P 1'
#
loop_
_entity.id
_entity.type
_entity.pdbx_description
1 polymer ?
#
loop_
_entity_poly.entity_id
_entity_poly.type
_entity_poly.pdbx_seq_one_letter_code
_entity_poly.pdbx_strand_id
1 'polypeptide(L)'
;MGLTVEELDFEHFPGKNGFPGIPVKAWIRFLNCAELVDGEVYAWTAKAAEVTWKDGPVTYRTWVWSSAVTRREDLKRRTLGERADHDSNSQ
;
A
#
# COMPACT_ATOMS: atom_id res chain seq x y z
N MET A 1 -13.40 4.75 -7.20
CA MET A 1 -12.63 5.88 -7.73
C MET A 1 -11.16 5.54 -7.56
N GLY A 2 -10.36 5.70 -8.60
CA GLY A 2 -8.90 5.52 -8.55
C GLY A 2 -8.25 6.72 -9.23
N LEU A 3 -6.92 6.84 -9.12
CA LEU A 3 -6.20 7.93 -9.76
C LEU A 3 -6.37 7.90 -11.29
N THR A 4 -6.57 9.06 -11.90
CA THR A 4 -6.61 9.20 -13.37
C THR A 4 -5.21 9.12 -13.96
N VAL A 5 -5.11 8.95 -15.29
CA VAL A 5 -3.82 8.91 -16.00
C VAL A 5 -3.06 10.23 -15.83
N GLU A 6 -3.78 11.35 -15.86
CA GLU A 6 -3.23 12.69 -15.65
C GLU A 6 -2.69 12.85 -14.21
N GLU A 7 -3.39 12.30 -13.21
CA GLU A 7 -2.91 12.34 -11.82
C GLU A 7 -1.67 11.48 -11.57
N LEU A 8 -1.57 10.35 -12.30
CA LEU A 8 -0.45 9.43 -12.26
C LEU A 8 0.81 10.02 -12.91
N ASP A 9 0.61 10.78 -14.00
CA ASP A 9 1.66 11.56 -14.65
C ASP A 9 2.90 10.70 -14.98
N PHE A 10 2.69 9.66 -15.79
CA PHE A 10 3.75 8.71 -16.16
C PHE A 10 4.91 9.32 -16.95
N GLU A 11 4.70 10.49 -17.55
CA GLU A 11 5.74 11.25 -18.23
C GLU A 11 6.83 11.70 -17.24
N HIS A 12 6.43 12.26 -16.10
CA HIS A 12 7.37 12.71 -15.05
C HIS A 12 7.68 11.62 -14.03
N PHE A 13 6.76 10.66 -13.82
CA PHE A 13 6.89 9.58 -12.86
C PHE A 13 6.80 8.21 -13.56
N PRO A 14 7.89 7.76 -14.21
CA PRO A 14 7.86 6.52 -14.97
C PRO A 14 7.52 5.32 -14.07
N GLY A 15 6.68 4.43 -14.61
CA GLY A 15 6.25 3.21 -13.96
C GLY A 15 7.36 2.20 -13.80
N LYS A 16 7.40 1.55 -12.64
CA LYS A 16 8.21 0.39 -12.32
C LYS A 16 7.27 -0.79 -12.08
N ASN A 17 7.77 -2.00 -12.33
CA ASN A 17 7.05 -3.22 -12.02
C ASN A 17 7.97 -4.22 -11.33
N GLY A 18 7.38 -5.20 -10.66
CA GLY A 18 8.13 -6.23 -9.92
C GLY A 18 7.30 -7.48 -9.65
N PHE A 19 8.01 -8.61 -9.59
CA PHE A 19 7.48 -9.91 -9.19
C PHE A 19 8.50 -10.60 -8.25
N PRO A 20 8.05 -11.29 -7.17
CA PRO A 20 6.67 -11.45 -6.72
C PRO A 20 6.01 -10.15 -6.25
N GLY A 21 4.68 -10.14 -6.15
CA GLY A 21 3.91 -8.98 -5.68
C GLY A 21 4.31 -8.57 -4.27
N ILE A 22 4.47 -7.26 -4.04
CA ILE A 22 4.90 -6.72 -2.75
C ILE A 22 3.68 -6.69 -1.81
N PRO A 23 3.68 -7.41 -0.67
CA PRO A 23 2.55 -7.41 0.26
C PRO A 23 2.39 -6.07 0.98
N VAL A 24 1.19 -5.49 0.92
CA VAL A 24 0.89 -4.18 1.50
C VAL A 24 -0.43 -4.18 2.26
N LYS A 25 -0.62 -3.15 3.09
CA LYS A 25 -1.95 -2.63 3.44
C LYS A 25 -2.16 -1.31 2.71
N ALA A 26 -3.35 -1.12 2.14
CA ALA A 26 -3.65 0.08 1.36
C ALA A 26 -5.02 0.66 1.73
N TRP A 27 -5.09 1.99 1.85
CA TRP A 27 -6.35 2.70 1.98
C TRP A 27 -6.99 2.90 0.60
N ILE A 28 -8.12 2.26 0.35
CA ILE A 28 -8.90 2.37 -0.88
C ILE A 28 -10.11 3.27 -0.62
N ARG A 29 -10.31 4.29 -1.46
CA ARG A 29 -11.50 5.15 -1.40
C ARG A 29 -12.59 4.66 -2.35
N PHE A 30 -13.74 4.35 -1.78
CA PHE A 30 -15.01 4.19 -2.48
C PHE A 30 -15.80 5.50 -2.40
N LEU A 31 -16.94 5.57 -3.10
CA LEU A 31 -17.73 6.80 -3.24
C LEU A 31 -18.01 7.50 -1.89
N ASN A 32 -18.34 6.71 -0.86
CA ASN A 32 -18.75 7.26 0.44
C ASN A 32 -17.93 6.73 1.64
N CYS A 33 -16.92 5.87 1.41
CA CYS A 33 -16.11 5.28 2.48
C CYS A 33 -14.66 5.08 2.05
N ALA A 34 -13.78 4.92 3.03
CA ALA A 34 -12.41 4.48 2.83
C ALA A 34 -12.17 3.21 3.63
N GLU A 35 -11.57 2.20 3.00
CA GLU A 35 -11.31 0.90 3.62
C GLU A 35 -9.83 0.56 3.55
N LEU A 36 -9.33 -0.06 4.62
CA LEU A 36 -7.96 -0.57 4.66
C LEU A 36 -7.97 -2.03 4.22
N VAL A 37 -7.37 -2.30 3.05
CA VAL A 37 -7.34 -3.65 2.47
C VAL A 37 -5.96 -4.27 2.60
N ASP A 38 -5.91 -5.58 2.75
CA ASP A 38 -4.70 -6.38 2.54
C ASP A 38 -4.58 -6.70 1.04
N GLY A 39 -3.47 -6.29 0.43
CA GLY A 39 -3.28 -6.45 -1.01
C GLY A 39 -1.82 -6.65 -1.39
N GLU A 40 -1.58 -6.63 -2.70
CA GLU A 40 -0.27 -6.79 -3.32
C GLU A 40 -0.06 -5.68 -4.36
N VAL A 41 1.17 -5.19 -4.44
CA VAL A 41 1.60 -4.20 -5.44
C VAL A 41 2.53 -4.86 -6.45
N TYR A 42 2.18 -4.74 -7.73
CA TYR A 42 2.97 -5.26 -8.85
C TYR A 42 3.56 -4.15 -9.72
N ALA A 43 2.96 -2.96 -9.70
CA ALA A 43 3.42 -1.79 -10.42
C ALA A 43 3.35 -0.53 -9.55
N TRP A 44 4.32 0.37 -9.67
CA TRP A 44 4.37 1.62 -8.91
C TRP A 44 5.17 2.70 -9.63
N THR A 45 4.86 3.95 -9.34
CA THR A 45 5.67 5.11 -9.68
C THR A 45 6.31 5.66 -8.39
N ALA A 46 7.02 6.78 -8.46
CA ALA A 46 7.46 7.46 -7.23
C ALA A 46 6.28 8.04 -6.42
N LYS A 47 5.14 8.29 -7.06
CA LYS A 47 3.99 9.00 -6.49
C LYS A 47 2.81 8.08 -6.16
N ALA A 48 2.67 6.95 -6.84
CA ALA A 48 1.50 6.08 -6.75
C ALA A 48 1.86 4.60 -6.87
N ALA A 49 0.95 3.72 -6.49
CA ALA A 49 1.08 2.28 -6.64
C ALA A 49 -0.23 1.63 -7.11
N GLU A 50 -0.11 0.63 -7.97
CA GLU A 50 -1.21 -0.23 -8.38
C GLU A 50 -1.39 -1.32 -7.33
N VAL A 51 -2.50 -1.25 -6.59
CA VAL A 51 -2.87 -2.22 -5.56
C VAL A 51 -3.87 -3.20 -6.13
N THR A 52 -3.56 -4.49 -6.00
CA THR A 52 -4.46 -5.60 -6.31
C THR A 52 -4.87 -6.26 -5.00
N TRP A 53 -6.17 -6.48 -4.80
CA TRP A 53 -6.71 -7.17 -3.63
C TRP A 53 -7.89 -8.06 -4.02
N LYS A 54 -8.24 -8.98 -3.13
CA LYS A 54 -9.40 -9.86 -3.31
C LYS A 54 -10.48 -9.48 -2.32
N ASP A 55 -11.72 -9.44 -2.81
CA ASP A 55 -12.91 -9.39 -1.98
C ASP A 55 -13.88 -10.49 -2.47
N GLY A 56 -14.00 -11.53 -1.65
CA GLY A 56 -14.64 -12.80 -2.02
C GLY A 56 -14.01 -13.42 -3.29
N PRO A 57 -14.82 -13.76 -4.31
CA PRO A 57 -14.32 -14.33 -5.57
C PRO A 57 -13.75 -13.28 -6.53
N VAL A 58 -13.91 -11.98 -6.24
CA VAL A 58 -13.55 -10.90 -7.15
C VAL A 58 -12.17 -10.36 -6.82
N THR A 59 -11.35 -10.20 -7.85
CA THR A 59 -10.06 -9.51 -7.74
C THR A 59 -10.23 -8.09 -8.24
N TYR A 60 -9.92 -7.13 -7.38
CA TYR A 60 -9.97 -5.70 -7.69
C TYR A 60 -8.56 -5.16 -7.88
N ARG A 61 -8.46 -4.09 -8.67
CA ARG A 61 -7.20 -3.40 -8.90
C ARG A 61 -7.43 -1.92 -9.09
N THR A 62 -6.61 -1.10 -8.44
CA THR A 62 -6.67 0.35 -8.62
C THR A 62 -5.35 1.02 -8.27
N TRP A 63 -5.13 2.20 -8.84
CA TRP A 63 -4.02 3.06 -8.47
C TRP A 63 -4.40 3.96 -7.30
N VAL A 64 -3.51 4.02 -6.31
CA VAL A 64 -3.62 4.90 -5.15
C VAL A 64 -2.32 5.67 -4.94
N TRP A 65 -2.40 6.80 -4.25
CA TRP A 65 -1.20 7.53 -3.83
C TRP A 65 -0.30 6.65 -2.99
N SER A 66 1.03 6.79 -3.14
CA SER A 66 2.00 5.99 -2.39
C SER A 66 1.85 6.18 -0.88
N SER A 67 1.42 7.36 -0.43
CA SER A 67 1.11 7.67 0.97
C SER A 67 -0.09 6.90 1.53
N ALA A 68 -0.95 6.33 0.68
CA ALA A 68 -2.07 5.48 1.09
C ALA A 68 -1.65 4.00 1.26
N VAL A 69 -0.39 3.66 0.93
CA VAL A 69 0.12 2.30 0.93
C VAL A 69 1.19 2.16 2.00
N THR A 70 1.09 1.10 2.81
CA THR A 70 2.10 0.73 3.80
C THR A 70 2.54 -0.71 3.53
N ARG A 71 3.86 -0.96 3.44
CA ARG A 71 4.36 -2.32 3.27
C ARG A 71 4.12 -3.12 4.54
N ARG A 72 3.78 -4.41 4.42
CA ARG A 72 3.58 -5.26 5.61
C ARG A 72 4.82 -5.37 6.48
N GLU A 73 6.01 -5.31 5.88
CA GLU A 73 7.27 -5.31 6.64
C GLU A 73 7.39 -4.08 7.55
N ASP A 74 7.01 -2.90 7.05
CA ASP A 74 7.05 -1.65 7.82
C ASP A 74 6.06 -1.70 9.00
N LEU A 75 4.89 -2.30 8.78
CA LEU A 75 3.89 -2.55 9.83
C LEU A 75 4.43 -3.48 10.91
N LYS A 76 5.10 -4.57 10.53
CA LYS A 76 5.72 -5.50 11.49
C LYS A 76 6.81 -4.81 12.31
N ARG A 77 7.64 -3.96 11.69
CA ARG A 77 8.68 -3.21 12.42
C ARG A 77 8.09 -2.27 13.46
N ARG A 78 6.98 -1.59 13.15
CA ARG A 78 6.29 -0.71 14.11
C ARG A 78 5.75 -1.47 15.32
N THR A 79 5.12 -2.62 15.12
CA THR A 79 4.53 -3.39 16.23
C THR A 79 5.55 -4.12 17.09
N LEU A 80 6.72 -4.48 16.52
CA LEU A 80 7.83 -5.11 17.25
C LEU A 80 8.69 -4.09 18.00
N GLY A 81 8.94 -2.89 17.44
CA GLY A 81 9.73 -1.84 18.09
C GLY A 81 9.09 -1.30 19.36
N GLU A 82 7.75 -1.17 19.38
CA GLU A 82 7.01 -0.60 20.52
C GLU A 82 7.03 -1.49 21.78
N ARG A 83 7.37 -2.78 21.64
CA ARG A 83 7.50 -3.71 22.79
C ARG A 83 8.92 -3.85 23.31
N ALA A 84 9.94 -3.51 22.51
CA ALA A 84 11.33 -3.74 22.90
C ALA A 84 11.89 -2.63 23.83
N ASP A 85 11.30 -1.43 23.81
CA ASP A 85 11.80 -0.30 24.60
C ASP A 85 11.28 -0.26 26.04
N HIS A 86 10.18 -0.96 26.36
CA HIS A 86 9.62 -0.92 27.72
C HIS A 86 10.34 -1.85 28.73
N ASP A 87 11.04 -2.89 28.26
CA ASP A 87 11.63 -3.90 29.14
C ASP A 87 13.10 -3.62 29.52
N SER A 88 13.68 -2.51 29.08
CA SER A 88 15.10 -2.20 29.31
C SER A 88 15.39 -1.26 30.49
N ASN A 89 14.41 -0.91 31.33
CA ASN A 89 14.65 -0.06 32.51
C ASN A 89 14.11 -0.67 33.81
N SER A 90 14.64 -1.83 34.17
CA SER A 90 14.56 -2.38 35.52
C SER A 90 15.79 -3.24 35.79
N GLN A 91 16.96 -2.60 35.97
CA GLN A 91 18.00 -3.03 36.91
C GLN A 91 19.11 -1.98 37.04
#